data_AF-A0A858QXX4-F1
#
_entry.id   AF-A0A858QXX4-F1
#
_cell.length_a   1.000
_cell.length_b   1.000
_cell.length_c   1.000
_cell.angle_alpha   90.00
_cell.angle_beta   90.00
_cell.angle_gamma   90.00
#
_symmetry.space_group_name_H-M   'P 1'
#
loop_
_entity.id
_entity.type
_entity.pdbx_description
1 polymer ?
#
loop_
_entity_poly.entity_id
_entity_poly.type
_entity_poly.pdbx_seq_one_letter_code
_entity_poly.pdbx_strand_id
1 'polypeptide(L)'
;MRLILSSLLSFFVAVTFLNAFAEGPDEKTTSQRFKDWESICVERADASQCRATQTLGNQQRQTVAVLNWYRPNAEVTVFELAVPLMVDLSKGVSLSFEGGPTLKRDVRFCNNVACFVLAENDQELLDNFKKASVGTLAFTPISQQQNSLGFSLQGFSAAYDGLK
;
A
#
# COMPACT_ATOMS: atom_id res chain seq x y z
N MET A 1 -70.83 -32.89 -27.43
CA MET A 1 -71.40 -32.87 -26.06
C MET A 1 -70.66 -33.88 -25.19
N ARG A 2 -69.82 -33.37 -24.28
CA ARG A 2 -69.35 -33.90 -22.98
C ARG A 2 -67.92 -33.43 -22.72
N LEU A 3 -67.86 -32.30 -22.02
CA LEU A 3 -66.68 -31.76 -21.33
C LEU A 3 -66.27 -32.73 -20.22
N ILE A 4 -64.99 -33.06 -20.12
CA ILE A 4 -64.40 -33.55 -18.86
C ILE A 4 -63.10 -32.78 -18.64
N LEU A 5 -63.22 -31.81 -17.73
CA LEU A 5 -62.17 -31.12 -17.01
C LEU A 5 -61.25 -32.18 -16.36
N SER A 6 -59.96 -32.23 -16.70
CA SER A 6 -58.98 -32.98 -15.92
C SER A 6 -57.98 -32.01 -15.31
N SER A 7 -57.91 -32.11 -14.00
CA SER A 7 -57.32 -31.19 -13.03
C SER A 7 -55.88 -30.81 -13.34
N LEU A 8 -55.63 -29.50 -13.37
CA LEU A 8 -54.33 -28.91 -13.07
C LEU A 8 -53.85 -29.44 -11.72
N LEU A 9 -52.66 -30.04 -11.68
CA LEU A 9 -51.85 -30.14 -10.48
C LEU A 9 -50.38 -29.99 -10.86
N SER A 10 -50.01 -28.77 -11.27
CA SER A 10 -48.62 -28.37 -11.42
C SER A 10 -48.00 -28.31 -10.03
N PHE A 11 -47.23 -29.34 -9.66
CA PHE A 11 -46.44 -29.37 -8.44
C PHE A 11 -45.25 -28.40 -8.62
N PHE A 12 -45.46 -27.11 -8.32
CA PHE A 12 -44.39 -26.13 -8.26
C PHE A 12 -43.55 -26.41 -7.00
N VAL A 13 -42.48 -27.18 -7.16
CA VAL A 13 -41.43 -27.31 -6.13
C VAL A 13 -40.70 -25.97 -6.07
N ALA A 14 -41.07 -25.13 -5.11
CA ALA A 14 -40.31 -23.93 -4.79
C ALA A 14 -38.98 -24.34 -4.15
N VAL A 15 -37.95 -24.49 -4.96
CA VAL A 15 -36.56 -24.65 -4.48
C VAL A 15 -36.13 -23.30 -3.93
N THR A 16 -36.31 -23.11 -2.63
CA THR A 16 -35.73 -21.97 -1.89
C THR A 16 -34.23 -22.18 -1.83
N PHE A 17 -33.49 -21.55 -2.74
CA PHE A 17 -32.04 -21.41 -2.63
C PHE A 17 -31.74 -20.55 -1.39
N LEU A 18 -31.35 -21.19 -0.29
CA LEU A 18 -30.68 -20.52 0.82
C LEU A 18 -29.30 -20.11 0.32
N ASN A 19 -29.17 -18.86 -0.14
CA ASN A 19 -27.86 -18.23 -0.27
C ASN A 19 -27.29 -18.05 1.13
N ALA A 20 -26.49 -19.02 1.59
CA ALA A 20 -25.60 -18.83 2.72
C ALA A 20 -24.51 -17.85 2.28
N PHE A 21 -24.69 -16.56 2.53
CA PHE A 21 -23.58 -15.63 2.56
C PHE A 21 -22.72 -16.04 3.75
N ALA A 22 -21.57 -16.68 3.48
CA ALA A 22 -20.53 -16.81 4.47
C ALA A 22 -19.99 -15.40 4.74
N GLU A 23 -20.49 -14.76 5.80
CA GLU A 23 -19.92 -13.54 6.35
C GLU A 23 -18.53 -13.91 6.88
N GLY A 24 -17.49 -13.58 6.11
CA GLY A 24 -16.12 -13.69 6.59
C GLY A 24 -15.93 -12.81 7.84
N PRO A 25 -14.90 -13.06 8.66
CA PRO A 25 -14.65 -12.23 9.84
C PRO A 25 -14.64 -10.75 9.43
N ASP A 26 -15.37 -9.91 10.18
CA ASP A 26 -15.50 -8.47 9.93
C ASP A 26 -14.12 -7.81 9.82
N GLU A 27 -13.62 -7.66 8.59
CA GLU A 27 -12.39 -6.93 8.30
C GLU A 27 -12.77 -5.47 8.08
N LYS A 28 -12.44 -4.61 9.06
CA LYS A 28 -12.72 -3.18 9.00
C LYS A 28 -11.45 -2.43 8.59
N THR A 29 -11.50 -1.78 7.43
CA THR A 29 -10.42 -0.87 7.01
C THR A 29 -10.73 0.55 7.46
N THR A 30 -9.79 1.18 8.16
CA THR A 30 -9.85 2.59 8.55
C THR A 30 -8.72 3.38 7.88
N SER A 31 -8.97 4.65 7.57
CA SER A 31 -7.97 5.56 7.01
C SER A 31 -8.03 6.91 7.73
N GLN A 32 -6.85 7.46 8.03
CA GLN A 32 -6.68 8.78 8.61
C GLN A 32 -5.56 9.54 7.91
N ARG A 33 -5.85 10.78 7.48
CA ARG A 33 -4.87 11.64 6.80
C ARG A 33 -4.20 12.61 7.77
N PHE A 34 -2.88 12.68 7.67
CA PHE A 34 -1.98 13.59 8.36
C PHE A 34 -1.23 14.41 7.32
N LYS A 35 -1.79 15.57 6.93
CA LYS A 35 -1.23 16.40 5.84
C LYS A 35 -1.03 15.56 4.58
N ASP A 36 0.21 15.28 4.20
CA ASP A 36 0.56 14.57 2.96
C ASP A 36 0.75 13.06 3.18
N TRP A 37 0.61 12.57 4.41
CA TRP A 37 0.70 11.16 4.78
C TRP A 37 -0.66 10.60 5.17
N GLU A 38 -0.87 9.32 4.94
CA GLU A 38 -2.09 8.62 5.33
C GLU A 38 -1.74 7.38 6.15
N SER A 39 -2.41 7.20 7.28
CA SER A 39 -2.40 5.94 8.01
C SER A 39 -3.59 5.10 7.56
N ILE A 40 -3.32 3.88 7.09
CA ILE A 40 -4.34 2.92 6.69
C ILE A 40 -4.19 1.71 7.60
N CYS A 41 -5.26 1.35 8.30
CA CYS A 41 -5.29 0.24 9.23
C CYS A 41 -6.33 -0.80 8.81
N VAL A 42 -5.94 -2.06 8.83
CA VAL A 42 -6.83 -3.20 8.66
C VAL A 42 -7.05 -3.81 10.03
N GLU A 43 -8.27 -3.66 10.55
CA GLU A 43 -8.71 -4.20 11.83
C GLU A 43 -9.29 -5.61 11.62
N ARG A 44 -8.76 -6.57 12.37
CA ARG A 44 -9.28 -7.93 12.52
C ARG A 44 -9.63 -8.18 13.98
N ALA A 45 -10.39 -9.25 14.25
CA ALA A 45 -10.96 -9.53 15.57
C ALA A 45 -9.94 -9.53 16.73
N ASP A 46 -8.68 -9.86 16.46
CA ASP A 46 -7.59 -10.01 17.43
C ASP A 46 -6.42 -9.04 17.22
N ALA A 47 -6.32 -8.40 16.06
CA ALA A 47 -5.19 -7.54 15.72
C ALA A 47 -5.55 -6.44 14.73
N SER A 48 -4.88 -5.30 14.83
CA SER A 48 -4.89 -4.25 13.82
C SER A 48 -3.50 -4.17 13.18
N GLN A 49 -3.45 -4.03 11.86
CA GLN A 49 -2.21 -3.84 11.11
C GLN A 49 -2.30 -2.52 10.36
N CYS A 50 -1.44 -1.58 10.74
CA CYS A 50 -1.42 -0.23 10.20
C CYS A 50 -0.21 0.01 9.31
N ARG A 51 -0.37 0.91 8.34
CA ARG A 51 0.70 1.40 7.47
C ARG A 51 0.57 2.90 7.28
N ALA A 52 1.68 3.61 7.42
CA ALA A 52 1.83 5.00 7.04
C ALA A 52 2.30 5.04 5.58
N THR A 53 1.55 5.70 4.71
CA THR A 53 1.79 5.69 3.27
C THR A 53 1.76 7.09 2.66
N GLN A 54 2.55 7.26 1.61
CA GLN A 54 2.49 8.41 0.72
C GLN A 54 2.66 7.96 -0.73
N THR A 55 1.73 8.37 -1.58
CA THR A 55 1.76 8.11 -3.03
C THR A 55 2.46 9.25 -3.76
N LEU A 56 3.45 8.93 -4.57
CA LEU A 56 4.22 9.89 -5.36
C LEU A 56 3.76 9.86 -6.81
N GLY A 57 3.29 11.00 -7.30
CA GLY A 57 2.75 11.14 -8.65
C GLY A 57 3.67 11.93 -9.60
N ASN A 58 3.47 11.73 -10.90
CA ASN A 58 4.04 12.62 -11.92
C ASN A 58 3.23 13.93 -12.02
N GLN A 59 3.60 14.81 -12.96
CA GLN A 59 2.90 16.08 -13.21
C GLN A 59 1.43 15.92 -13.61
N GLN A 60 1.04 14.75 -14.12
CA GLN A 60 -0.34 14.39 -14.49
C GLN A 60 -1.11 13.74 -13.32
N ARG A 61 -0.53 13.70 -12.12
CA ARG A 61 -1.07 13.05 -10.91
C ARG A 61 -1.28 11.54 -11.05
N GLN A 62 -0.58 10.90 -11.97
CA GLN A 62 -0.54 9.44 -12.05
C GLN A 62 0.46 8.91 -11.04
N THR A 63 0.09 7.87 -10.29
CA THR A 63 0.99 7.19 -9.35
C THR A 63 2.21 6.62 -10.06
N VAL A 64 3.39 6.96 -9.58
CA VAL A 64 4.67 6.44 -10.06
C VAL A 64 5.37 5.61 -8.99
N ALA A 65 5.36 6.06 -7.74
CA ALA A 65 5.97 5.34 -6.62
C ALA A 65 5.11 5.45 -5.36
N VAL A 66 5.29 4.54 -4.41
CA VAL A 66 4.59 4.56 -3.12
C VAL A 66 5.58 4.29 -2.00
N LEU A 67 5.60 5.19 -1.02
CA LEU A 67 6.36 5.05 0.22
C LEU A 67 5.46 4.43 1.28
N ASN A 68 5.97 3.44 2.00
CA ASN A 68 5.24 2.71 3.03
C ASN A 68 6.13 2.50 4.25
N TRP A 69 5.56 2.71 5.44
CA TRP A 69 6.13 2.29 6.71
C TRP A 69 5.10 1.46 7.46
N TYR A 70 5.49 0.29 7.94
CA TYR A 70 4.61 -0.60 8.71
C TYR A 70 5.42 -1.46 9.68
N ARG A 71 4.71 -2.14 10.58
CA ARG A 71 5.29 -3.08 11.53
C ARG A 71 4.64 -4.45 11.36
N PRO A 72 5.34 -5.47 10.84
CA PRO A 72 4.80 -6.83 10.81
C PRO A 72 4.68 -7.44 12.22
N ASN A 73 5.45 -6.93 13.19
CA ASN A 73 5.38 -7.25 14.60
C ASN A 73 6.00 -6.11 15.44
N ALA A 74 5.97 -6.22 16.77
CA ALA A 74 6.44 -5.17 17.68
C ALA A 74 7.96 -4.87 17.61
N GLU A 75 8.76 -5.78 17.07
CA GLU A 75 10.24 -5.69 17.06
C GLU A 75 10.79 -5.18 15.73
N VAL A 76 10.01 -5.31 14.65
CA VAL A 76 10.44 -5.01 13.30
C VAL A 76 9.62 -3.85 12.75
N THR A 77 10.31 -2.81 12.31
CA THR A 77 9.76 -1.76 11.45
C THR A 77 10.29 -1.94 10.04
N VAL A 78 9.41 -1.87 9.05
CA VAL A 78 9.76 -2.00 7.64
C VAL A 78 9.44 -0.70 6.92
N PHE A 79 10.45 -0.17 6.23
CA PHE A 79 10.25 0.75 5.12
C PHE A 79 10.14 -0.07 3.83
N GLU A 80 9.04 0.11 3.11
CA GLU A 80 8.82 -0.43 1.78
C GLU A 80 8.66 0.73 0.80
N LEU A 81 9.39 0.67 -0.31
CA LEU A 81 9.21 1.59 -1.42
C LEU A 81 8.91 0.78 -2.67
N ALA A 82 7.74 1.03 -3.25
CA ALA A 82 7.36 0.52 -4.56
C ALA A 82 7.75 1.52 -5.64
N VAL A 83 8.55 1.08 -6.62
CA VAL A 83 8.91 1.83 -7.83
C VAL A 83 8.40 1.08 -9.08
N PRO A 84 8.33 1.74 -10.25
CA PRO A 84 7.86 1.08 -11.47
C PRO A 84 8.69 -0.15 -11.86
N LEU A 85 8.11 -0.99 -12.71
CA LEU A 85 8.84 -2.05 -13.40
C LEU A 85 9.91 -1.47 -14.33
N MET A 86 10.81 -2.35 -14.80
CA MET A 86 11.87 -2.01 -15.75
C MET A 86 12.88 -0.98 -15.21
N VAL A 87 13.11 -0.97 -13.89
CA VAL A 87 14.21 -0.22 -13.26
C VAL A 87 15.53 -0.98 -13.36
N ASP A 88 16.64 -0.26 -13.51
CA ASP A 88 18.00 -0.79 -13.50
C ASP A 88 18.38 -1.19 -12.06
N LEU A 89 18.24 -2.49 -11.78
CA LEU A 89 18.51 -3.06 -10.47
C LEU A 89 19.96 -2.88 -10.01
N SER A 90 20.92 -2.77 -10.94
CA SER A 90 22.34 -2.56 -10.60
C SER A 90 22.61 -1.19 -9.99
N LYS A 91 21.73 -0.22 -10.27
CA LYS A 91 21.80 1.15 -9.75
C LYS A 91 21.03 1.33 -8.46
N GLY A 92 20.05 0.48 -8.16
CA GLY A 92 19.16 0.65 -7.02
C GLY A 92 18.36 1.96 -7.11
N VAL A 93 18.00 2.51 -5.95
CA VAL A 93 17.36 3.82 -5.81
C VAL A 93 18.16 4.71 -4.86
N SER A 94 17.91 6.02 -4.92
CA SER A 94 18.45 7.00 -3.98
C SER A 94 17.33 7.79 -3.33
N LEU A 95 17.43 7.98 -2.01
CA LEU A 95 16.57 8.83 -1.21
C LEU A 95 17.41 9.96 -0.64
N SER A 96 17.11 11.20 -1.05
CA SER A 96 17.76 12.41 -0.55
C SER A 96 16.79 13.18 0.33
N PHE A 97 17.30 13.88 1.35
CA PHE A 97 16.50 14.62 2.31
C PHE A 97 16.98 16.07 2.41
N GLU A 98 16.07 17.01 2.64
CA GLU A 98 16.42 18.41 2.88
C GLU A 98 17.43 18.52 4.04
N GLY A 99 18.63 19.05 3.75
CA GLY A 99 19.70 19.21 4.74
C GLY A 99 20.33 17.90 5.24
N GLY A 100 19.99 16.75 4.62
CA GLY A 100 20.44 15.43 5.04
C GLY A 100 21.29 14.69 3.99
N PRO A 101 21.70 13.44 4.28
CA PRO A 101 22.43 12.60 3.34
C PRO A 101 21.56 12.14 2.17
N THR A 102 22.24 11.63 1.14
CA THR A 102 21.60 10.78 0.12
C THR A 102 21.88 9.32 0.45
N LEU A 103 20.80 8.56 0.66
CA LEU A 103 20.83 7.16 1.05
C LEU A 103 20.53 6.28 -0.16
N LYS A 104 21.48 5.41 -0.52
CA LYS A 104 21.28 4.41 -1.58
C LYS A 104 20.63 3.15 -1.01
N ARG A 105 19.63 2.60 -1.71
CA ARG A 105 18.98 1.34 -1.33
C ARG A 105 18.86 0.44 -2.55
N ASP A 106 19.12 -0.84 -2.35
CA ASP A 106 18.99 -1.84 -3.40
C ASP A 106 17.53 -2.24 -3.59
N VAL A 107 17.13 -2.42 -4.84
CA VAL A 107 15.84 -3.04 -5.17
C VAL A 107 15.96 -4.53 -4.87
N ARG A 108 15.10 -5.04 -3.99
CA ARG A 108 15.19 -6.38 -3.41
C ARG A 108 14.48 -7.43 -4.25
N PHE A 109 13.31 -7.10 -4.80
CA PHE A 109 12.53 -7.99 -5.65
C PHE A 109 11.55 -7.18 -6.50
N CYS A 110 10.91 -7.84 -7.46
CA CYS A 110 9.78 -7.29 -8.20
C CYS A 110 8.65 -8.32 -8.25
N ASN A 111 7.42 -7.83 -8.32
CA ASN A 111 6.26 -8.64 -8.69
C ASN A 111 5.75 -8.18 -10.08
N ASN A 112 4.52 -8.56 -10.43
CA ASN A 112 3.90 -8.20 -11.71
C ASN A 112 3.45 -6.73 -11.82
N VAL A 113 3.57 -5.93 -10.76
CA VAL A 113 3.08 -4.55 -10.68
C VAL A 113 4.21 -3.56 -10.42
N ALA A 114 5.16 -3.91 -9.55
CA ALA A 114 6.20 -2.99 -9.10
C ALA A 114 7.49 -3.73 -8.70
N CYS A 115 8.55 -2.95 -8.55
CA CYS A 115 9.80 -3.36 -7.92
C CYS A 115 9.92 -2.72 -6.54
N PHE A 116 10.48 -3.44 -5.58
CA PHE A 116 10.40 -3.09 -4.17
C PHE A 116 11.78 -2.94 -3.55
N VAL A 117 11.93 -1.88 -2.78
CA VAL A 117 12.99 -1.71 -1.79
C VAL A 117 12.40 -2.07 -0.43
N LEU A 118 13.11 -2.87 0.35
CA LEU A 118 12.78 -3.17 1.75
C LEU A 118 13.98 -2.81 2.63
N ALA A 119 13.72 -2.03 3.68
CA ALA A 119 14.69 -1.74 4.72
C ALA A 119 14.04 -2.01 6.09
N GLU A 120 14.61 -2.97 6.82
CA GLU A 120 14.13 -3.36 8.15
C GLU A 120 14.96 -2.66 9.21
N ASN A 121 14.30 -2.10 10.22
CA ASN A 121 14.92 -1.44 11.38
C ASN A 121 15.99 -0.40 11.00
N ASP A 122 15.80 0.28 9.86
CA ASP A 122 16.72 1.28 9.32
C ASP A 122 16.54 2.62 10.05
N GLN A 123 17.26 2.78 11.16
CA GLN A 123 17.15 3.95 12.03
C GLN A 123 17.64 5.23 11.35
N GLU A 124 18.69 5.14 10.52
CA GLU A 124 19.19 6.30 9.78
C GLU A 124 18.11 6.84 8.83
N LEU A 125 17.43 5.94 8.11
CA LEU A 125 16.35 6.32 7.22
C LEU A 125 15.18 6.93 8.01
N LEU A 126 14.75 6.27 9.10
CA LEU A 126 13.66 6.76 9.93
C LEU A 126 13.93 8.16 10.48
N ASP A 127 15.15 8.39 10.98
CA ASP A 127 15.58 9.68 11.50
C ASP A 127 15.48 10.80 10.46
N ASN A 128 15.86 10.51 9.22
CA ASN A 128 15.75 11.48 8.13
C ASN A 128 14.29 11.77 7.77
N PHE A 129 13.44 10.76 7.71
CA PHE A 129 11.99 10.95 7.52
C PHE A 129 11.36 11.79 8.64
N LYS A 130 11.82 11.65 9.89
CA LYS A 130 11.30 12.43 11.03
C LYS A 130 11.79 13.87 11.07
N LYS A 131 13.00 14.15 10.56
CA LYS A 131 13.68 15.46 10.71
C LYS A 131 13.50 16.40 9.52
N ALA A 132 13.48 15.87 8.29
CA ALA A 132 13.43 16.69 7.09
C ALA A 132 12.00 17.13 6.75
N SER A 133 11.86 18.22 6.00
CA SER A 133 10.56 18.73 5.53
C SER A 133 10.13 18.09 4.20
N VAL A 134 11.10 17.82 3.34
CA VAL A 134 10.94 17.23 2.01
C VAL A 134 12.06 16.25 1.71
N GLY A 135 11.78 15.32 0.80
CA GLY A 135 12.78 14.42 0.25
C GLY A 135 12.62 14.25 -1.26
N THR A 136 13.59 13.57 -1.87
CA THR A 136 13.59 13.23 -3.29
C THR A 136 13.92 11.75 -3.46
N LEU A 137 13.07 11.03 -4.18
CA LEU A 137 13.32 9.69 -4.67
C LEU A 137 13.90 9.78 -6.07
N ALA A 138 15.05 9.15 -6.32
CA ALA A 138 15.61 8.98 -7.65
C ALA A 138 15.78 7.49 -8.00
N PHE A 139 15.39 7.12 -9.22
CA PHE A 139 15.54 5.77 -9.77
C PHE A 139 15.83 5.84 -11.27
N THR A 140 16.50 4.82 -11.81
CA THR A 140 16.88 4.78 -13.23
C THR A 140 16.14 3.64 -13.92
N PRO A 141 15.29 3.89 -14.92
CA PRO A 141 14.77 2.86 -15.81
C PRO A 141 15.88 2.23 -16.64
N ILE A 142 15.63 1.07 -17.23
CA ILE A 142 16.58 0.41 -18.15
C ILE A 142 16.88 1.25 -19.41
N SER A 143 16.01 2.21 -19.75
CA SER A 143 16.22 3.21 -20.81
C SER A 143 17.27 4.29 -20.44
N GLN A 144 17.87 4.19 -19.24
CA GLN A 144 18.99 4.98 -18.71
C GLN A 144 18.71 6.42 -18.29
N GLN A 145 17.57 7.02 -18.66
CA GLN A 145 17.24 8.37 -18.20
C GLN A 145 16.71 8.34 -16.75
N GLN A 146 17.48 8.87 -15.81
CA GLN A 146 17.10 8.92 -14.40
C GLN A 146 15.82 9.76 -14.20
N ASN A 147 14.91 9.23 -13.38
CA ASN A 147 13.73 9.93 -12.93
C ASN A 147 13.91 10.37 -11.47
N SER A 148 13.30 11.50 -11.13
CA SER A 148 13.28 12.01 -9.76
C SER A 148 11.87 12.47 -9.37
N LEU A 149 11.44 12.11 -8.17
CA LEU A 149 10.15 12.47 -7.58
C LEU A 149 10.38 13.12 -6.23
N GLY A 150 9.91 14.36 -6.07
CA GLY A 150 9.85 15.01 -4.77
C GLY A 150 8.74 14.40 -3.91
N PHE A 151 8.95 14.37 -2.60
CA PHE A 151 7.98 13.89 -1.64
C PHE A 151 7.98 14.74 -0.37
N SER A 152 6.83 14.87 0.28
CA SER A 152 6.66 15.70 1.48
C SER A 152 6.77 14.85 2.74
N LEU A 153 7.43 15.36 3.77
CA LEU A 153 7.48 14.72 5.09
C LEU A 153 6.52 15.37 6.09
N GLN A 154 5.73 16.36 5.66
CA GLN A 154 4.72 16.97 6.49
C GLN A 154 3.66 15.93 6.89
N GLY A 155 3.54 15.70 8.20
CA GLY A 155 2.61 14.72 8.78
C GLY A 155 3.15 13.30 8.88
N PHE A 156 4.38 13.03 8.42
CA PHE A 156 5.00 11.71 8.52
C PHE A 156 5.02 11.18 9.95
N SER A 157 5.56 11.95 10.91
CA SER A 157 5.69 11.49 12.29
C SER A 157 4.35 11.11 12.93
N ALA A 158 3.29 11.89 12.66
CA ALA A 158 1.97 11.58 13.18
C ALA A 158 1.38 10.29 12.58
N ALA A 159 1.58 10.05 11.28
CA ALA A 159 1.18 8.81 10.64
C ALA A 159 2.01 7.61 11.16
N TYR A 160 3.32 7.80 11.31
CA TYR A 160 4.27 6.78 11.77
C TYR A 160 4.03 6.36 13.23
N ASP A 161 3.69 7.29 14.11
CA ASP A 161 3.42 6.98 15.52
C ASP A 161 2.15 6.12 15.70
N GLY A 162 1.29 6.07 14.68
CA GLY A 162 0.13 5.18 14.62
C GLY A 162 0.45 3.71 14.28
N LEU A 163 1.69 3.38 13.94
CA LEU A 163 2.11 2.00 13.65
C LEU A 163 2.20 1.20 14.95
N LYS A 164 1.27 0.26 15.13
CA LYS A 164 1.24 -0.69 16.26
C LYS A 164 1.83 -2.03 15.85
#